data_AF-A0A3B4E2I7-F1
#
_entry.id   AF-A0A3B4E2I7-F1
#
_cell.length_a   1.000
_cell.length_b   1.000
_cell.length_c   1.000
_cell.angle_alpha   90.00
_cell.angle_beta   90.00
_cell.angle_gamma   90.00
#
_symmetry.space_group_name_H-M   'P 1'
#
loop_
_entity.id
_entity.type
_entity.pdbx_description
1 polymer ?
#
loop_
_entity_poly.entity_id
_entity_poly.type
_entity_poly.pdbx_seq_one_letter_code
_entity_poly.pdbx_strand_id
1 'polypeptide(L)'
;MGKVHFYALWSLHEAPRQFISNVSRKSYQVQMPLPLPKQLVVFSLGEWTSFSCKTTVLIEVSVSPDVKPQKIGILSPHSTCLVWEGDWTLDLLAESAEKGRRGVYAKVVLTVCGEVRASFVSSTPRVSRKRLPSSQSSSFCQTLLGGSNNNNIPSQRSSPEDTVSYAELQMSKGEMQNISLGVWAVDKTPRQTIIGKRGHIWSYDGPETSLKLSQASSPKKLRLSIGSALQSQEREVVKRRSCRAEHPSKRWCHTMCLSDPDTAILIGGETVDQAHCTDSIWKLEIDGDFWLPMDSSATGPLPPSAQGHSAAFDPKSKVIYVYGGLREGQRYNDIYMLDTLTWKWKLINAKGNVPSLAYHSAIIYKSEMYVFGGLQPSRSSGGKACSNALYIFNPEHELWYQPIVEGDRPLPRFGHSTTLLPNKLVIFGGRKTAAYLNDLHILDLGFMEYTAVKYENMPPLARGFHAALPVSDNRVLISGGCSALGALQDLHLFNLDTNSWTSVVCPLLCSKPRAGHSLISLGGTAFSDIDARDQGAHHRTGPSTQFTVLVFGGSDGDGIFYNDSIKCATEILTEG
;
A
#
# COMPACT_ATOMS: atom_id res chain seq x y z
N MET A 1 5.19 -28.01 0.72
CA MET A 1 6.51 -27.94 0.05
C MET A 1 6.29 -27.34 -1.31
N GLY A 2 6.99 -26.27 -1.62
CA GLY A 2 6.88 -25.59 -2.91
C GLY A 2 7.41 -26.46 -4.05
N LYS A 3 6.99 -26.11 -5.26
CA LYS A 3 7.55 -26.63 -6.51
C LYS A 3 8.02 -25.43 -7.32
N VAL A 4 9.23 -25.49 -7.88
CA VAL A 4 9.67 -24.50 -8.87
C VAL A 4 8.92 -24.65 -10.19
N HIS A 5 8.44 -23.53 -10.70
CA HIS A 5 7.83 -23.36 -12.01
C HIS A 5 8.66 -22.34 -12.80
N PHE A 6 8.95 -22.61 -14.07
CA PHE A 6 9.71 -21.72 -14.94
C PHE A 6 8.78 -21.01 -15.94
N TYR A 7 9.10 -19.76 -16.29
CA TYR A 7 8.32 -18.89 -17.16
C TYR A 7 9.24 -18.14 -18.13
N ALA A 8 8.76 -17.85 -19.34
CA ALA A 8 9.42 -16.98 -20.32
C ALA A 8 8.53 -15.80 -20.70
N LEU A 9 9.14 -14.67 -21.02
CA LEU A 9 8.48 -13.44 -21.48
C LEU A 9 9.32 -12.77 -22.56
N TRP A 10 8.69 -12.40 -23.67
CA TRP A 10 9.31 -11.82 -24.87
C TRP A 10 8.55 -10.60 -25.43
N SER A 11 7.52 -10.16 -24.72
CA SER A 11 6.71 -8.97 -25.05
C SER A 11 6.00 -8.51 -23.78
N LEU A 12 6.03 -7.22 -23.48
CA LEU A 12 5.29 -6.64 -22.34
C LEU A 12 3.77 -6.63 -22.55
N HIS A 13 3.30 -6.95 -23.77
CA HIS A 13 1.87 -7.06 -24.11
C HIS A 13 1.31 -8.48 -23.98
N GLU A 14 2.15 -9.49 -23.72
CA GLU A 14 1.72 -10.88 -23.49
C GLU A 14 1.93 -11.31 -22.03
N ALA A 15 1.12 -12.25 -21.54
CA ALA A 15 1.35 -12.88 -20.25
C ALA A 15 2.55 -13.85 -20.29
N PRO A 16 3.37 -13.95 -19.22
CA PRO A 16 4.49 -14.89 -19.16
C PRO A 16 4.06 -16.35 -19.40
N ARG A 17 4.72 -17.02 -20.35
CA ARG A 17 4.36 -18.39 -20.74
C ARG A 17 5.13 -19.40 -19.90
N GLN A 18 4.41 -20.26 -19.18
CA GLN A 18 5.01 -21.28 -18.33
C GLN A 18 5.64 -22.40 -19.17
N PHE A 19 6.85 -22.85 -18.81
CA PHE A 19 7.48 -24.01 -19.43
C PHE A 19 6.79 -25.32 -19.03
N ILE A 20 6.75 -26.26 -19.97
CA ILE A 20 6.23 -27.61 -19.80
C ILE A 20 7.39 -28.58 -19.52
N SER A 21 7.34 -29.28 -18.38
CA SER A 21 8.33 -30.29 -17.97
C SER A 21 8.20 -31.57 -18.80
N ASN A 22 9.33 -32.19 -19.14
CA ASN A 22 9.35 -33.60 -19.52
C ASN A 22 9.10 -34.52 -18.30
N VAL A 23 8.84 -35.81 -18.55
CA VAL A 23 8.49 -36.80 -17.51
C VAL A 23 9.60 -36.95 -16.45
N SER A 24 10.87 -36.81 -16.83
CA SER A 24 12.02 -36.94 -15.93
C SER A 24 12.35 -35.66 -15.14
N ARG A 25 11.66 -34.54 -15.40
CA ARG A 25 11.96 -33.19 -14.86
C ARG A 25 13.41 -32.70 -15.08
N LYS A 26 14.14 -33.33 -16.01
CA LYS A 26 15.51 -32.93 -16.38
C LYS A 26 15.54 -31.91 -17.52
N SER A 27 14.43 -31.74 -18.23
CA SER A 27 14.29 -30.67 -19.22
C SER A 27 12.86 -30.13 -19.27
N TYR A 28 12.73 -28.85 -19.58
CA TYR A 28 11.46 -28.16 -19.77
C TYR A 28 11.52 -27.37 -21.09
N GLN A 29 10.38 -27.18 -21.75
CA GLN A 29 10.33 -26.43 -23.02
C GLN A 29 9.12 -25.48 -23.08
N VAL A 30 9.23 -24.41 -23.86
CA VAL A 30 8.12 -23.53 -24.25
C VAL A 30 8.26 -23.11 -25.72
N GLN A 31 7.14 -22.92 -26.41
CA GLN A 31 7.10 -22.43 -27.78
C GLN A 31 7.05 -20.89 -27.79
N MET A 32 7.94 -20.28 -28.57
CA MET A 32 8.08 -18.84 -28.75
C MET A 32 7.78 -18.47 -30.22
N PRO A 33 7.03 -17.40 -30.50
CA PRO A 33 6.73 -16.99 -31.88
C PRO A 33 8.00 -16.61 -32.65
N LEU A 34 7.87 -16.56 -33.98
CA LEU A 34 8.89 -16.07 -34.91
C LEU A 34 8.39 -14.79 -35.61
N PRO A 35 9.27 -13.83 -35.98
CA PRO A 35 10.73 -13.84 -35.81
C PRO A 35 11.19 -13.78 -34.35
N LEU A 36 12.45 -14.12 -34.10
CA LEU A 36 13.02 -14.13 -32.76
C LEU A 36 13.03 -12.71 -32.13
N PRO A 37 12.70 -12.55 -30.84
CA PRO A 37 12.62 -11.24 -30.19
C PRO A 37 14.02 -10.67 -29.88
N LYS A 38 14.14 -9.35 -29.73
CA LYS A 38 15.41 -8.70 -29.30
C LYS A 38 15.73 -8.88 -27.81
N GLN A 39 14.71 -9.17 -27.00
CA GLN A 39 14.80 -9.35 -25.56
C GLN A 39 14.05 -10.62 -25.19
N LEU A 40 14.59 -11.41 -24.26
CA LEU A 40 13.97 -12.62 -23.74
C LEU A 40 14.26 -12.75 -22.24
N VAL A 41 13.22 -12.63 -21.41
CA VAL A 41 13.30 -12.84 -19.97
C VAL A 41 12.88 -14.26 -19.64
N VAL A 42 13.67 -14.98 -18.85
CA VAL A 42 13.37 -16.34 -18.38
C VAL A 42 13.58 -16.41 -16.87
N PHE A 43 12.55 -16.79 -16.13
CA PHE A 43 12.56 -16.74 -14.67
C PHE A 43 11.86 -17.94 -14.02
N SER A 44 12.05 -18.07 -12.70
CA SER A 44 11.52 -19.14 -11.88
C SER A 44 10.73 -18.59 -10.69
N LEU A 45 9.61 -19.24 -10.36
CA LEU A 45 8.79 -18.95 -9.18
C LEU A 45 8.66 -20.20 -8.31
N GLY A 46 8.66 -20.01 -6.99
CA GLY A 46 8.53 -21.08 -5.99
C GLY A 46 9.86 -21.55 -5.41
N GLU A 47 9.78 -22.48 -4.45
CA GLU A 47 10.94 -22.98 -3.71
C GLU A 47 11.87 -23.84 -4.57
N TRP A 48 13.15 -23.48 -4.64
CA TRP A 48 14.23 -24.30 -5.24
C TRP A 48 14.62 -25.51 -4.38
N THR A 49 13.90 -25.80 -3.29
CA THR A 49 14.14 -26.89 -2.31
C THR A 49 14.16 -28.31 -2.91
N SER A 50 13.62 -28.48 -4.13
CA SER A 50 13.68 -29.74 -4.92
C SER A 50 15.05 -29.99 -5.58
N PHE A 51 15.92 -28.99 -5.62
CA PHE A 51 17.23 -29.01 -6.28
C PHE A 51 18.37 -28.85 -5.26
N SER A 52 19.60 -29.17 -5.68
CA SER A 52 20.80 -28.90 -4.88
C SER A 52 21.25 -27.44 -5.03
N CYS A 53 22.01 -26.92 -4.06
CA CYS A 53 22.66 -25.61 -4.18
C CYS A 53 23.71 -25.53 -5.32
N LYS A 54 24.11 -26.68 -5.89
CA LYS A 54 25.00 -26.80 -7.05
C LYS A 54 24.26 -26.99 -8.38
N THR A 55 22.93 -27.11 -8.36
CA THR A 55 22.14 -27.35 -9.56
C THR A 55 22.02 -26.06 -10.37
N THR A 56 22.38 -26.12 -11.64
CA THR A 56 22.18 -25.04 -12.62
C THR A 56 21.14 -25.47 -13.65
N VAL A 57 20.47 -24.51 -14.29
CA VAL A 57 19.51 -24.77 -15.37
C VAL A 57 19.98 -24.00 -16.60
N LEU A 58 20.53 -24.72 -17.57
CA LEU A 58 21.00 -24.18 -18.84
C LEU A 58 19.81 -23.74 -19.70
N ILE A 59 19.91 -22.57 -20.34
CA ILE A 59 18.87 -22.02 -21.22
C ILE A 59 19.39 -21.90 -22.65
N GLU A 60 18.70 -22.56 -23.58
CA GLU A 60 19.06 -22.62 -25.01
C GLU A 60 17.83 -22.33 -25.90
N VAL A 61 18.05 -21.70 -27.05
CA VAL A 61 17.01 -21.41 -28.04
C VAL A 61 17.32 -22.09 -29.35
N SER A 62 16.29 -22.68 -29.97
CA SER A 62 16.38 -23.46 -31.22
C SER A 62 15.19 -23.14 -32.12
N VAL A 63 15.42 -23.09 -33.44
CA VAL A 63 14.35 -22.86 -34.44
C VAL A 63 14.02 -24.15 -35.21
N SER A 64 15.04 -24.93 -35.55
CA SER A 64 14.94 -26.23 -36.24
C SER A 64 15.97 -27.21 -35.66
N PRO A 65 15.89 -28.53 -35.95
CA PRO A 65 16.95 -29.47 -35.60
C PRO A 65 18.23 -29.28 -36.44
N ASP A 66 18.11 -28.60 -37.58
CA ASP A 66 19.17 -28.43 -38.58
C ASP A 66 20.14 -27.29 -38.23
N VAL A 67 19.70 -26.34 -37.38
CA VAL A 67 20.50 -25.21 -36.89
C VAL A 67 20.90 -25.43 -35.44
N LYS A 68 22.17 -25.18 -35.11
CA LYS A 68 22.72 -25.33 -33.75
C LYS A 68 22.00 -24.39 -32.76
N PRO A 69 21.52 -24.88 -31.60
CA PRO A 69 20.92 -24.03 -30.57
C PRO A 69 21.90 -22.98 -30.03
N GLN A 70 21.38 -21.78 -29.73
CA GLN A 70 22.12 -20.71 -29.07
C GLN A 70 21.84 -20.74 -27.57
N LYS A 71 22.88 -20.92 -26.77
CA LYS A 71 22.85 -20.71 -25.31
C LYS A 71 22.65 -19.22 -25.03
N ILE A 72 21.65 -18.88 -24.23
CA ILE A 72 21.37 -17.50 -23.80
C ILE A 72 21.75 -17.23 -22.34
N GLY A 73 21.84 -18.27 -21.50
CA GLY A 73 22.29 -18.11 -20.11
C GLY A 73 22.11 -19.35 -19.24
N ILE A 74 22.07 -19.14 -17.92
CA ILE A 74 21.80 -20.16 -16.90
C ILE A 74 20.94 -19.56 -15.78
N LEU A 75 20.10 -20.37 -15.12
CA LEU A 75 19.51 -20.07 -13.80
C LEU A 75 20.15 -20.92 -12.70
N SER A 76 20.03 -20.49 -11.45
CA SER A 76 20.43 -21.24 -10.26
C SER A 76 19.59 -20.84 -9.03
N PRO A 77 19.68 -21.53 -7.88
CA PRO A 77 19.04 -21.11 -6.64
C PRO A 77 19.39 -19.68 -6.16
N HIS A 78 20.50 -19.11 -6.64
CA HIS A 78 20.96 -17.75 -6.30
C HIS A 78 20.76 -16.75 -7.46
N SER A 79 20.20 -17.19 -8.59
CA SER A 79 19.95 -16.37 -9.78
C SER A 79 18.73 -16.97 -10.48
N THR A 80 17.56 -16.54 -10.01
CA THR A 80 16.25 -17.12 -10.32
C THR A 80 15.61 -16.53 -11.59
N CYS A 81 16.20 -15.47 -12.13
CA CYS A 81 15.80 -14.72 -13.32
C CYS A 81 17.02 -14.44 -14.22
N LEU A 82 16.82 -14.54 -15.53
CA LEU A 82 17.74 -14.12 -16.58
C LEU A 82 17.02 -13.13 -17.50
N VAL A 83 17.60 -11.95 -17.73
CA VAL A 83 17.25 -11.08 -18.85
C VAL A 83 18.33 -11.30 -19.92
N TRP A 84 17.93 -11.75 -21.11
CA TRP A 84 18.81 -11.82 -22.27
C TRP A 84 18.47 -10.70 -23.24
N GLU A 85 19.49 -9.91 -23.59
CA GLU A 85 19.47 -8.92 -24.67
C GLU A 85 20.71 -9.15 -25.52
N GLY A 86 20.57 -9.14 -26.85
CA GLY A 86 21.70 -9.33 -27.76
C GLY A 86 21.29 -9.79 -29.14
N ASP A 87 22.29 -10.13 -29.94
CA ASP A 87 22.09 -10.65 -31.29
C ASP A 87 21.98 -12.18 -31.31
N TRP A 88 21.07 -12.68 -32.13
CA TRP A 88 20.99 -14.09 -32.50
C TRP A 88 22.05 -14.42 -33.54
N THR A 89 22.56 -15.66 -33.58
CA THR A 89 23.46 -16.08 -34.66
C THR A 89 22.80 -15.94 -36.03
N LEU A 90 23.61 -15.62 -37.06
CA LEU A 90 23.12 -15.41 -38.42
C LEU A 90 22.32 -16.61 -38.95
N ASP A 91 22.72 -17.83 -38.58
CA ASP A 91 22.02 -19.07 -38.94
C ASP A 91 20.62 -19.15 -38.31
N LEU A 92 20.48 -18.78 -37.03
CA LEU A 92 19.19 -18.73 -36.33
C LEU A 92 18.31 -17.60 -36.87
N LEU A 93 18.88 -16.45 -37.23
CA LEU A 93 18.14 -15.35 -37.86
C LEU A 93 17.58 -15.76 -39.23
N ALA A 94 18.43 -16.32 -40.11
CA ALA A 94 18.04 -16.77 -41.44
C ALA A 94 16.94 -17.85 -41.37
N GLU A 95 17.14 -18.86 -40.53
CA GLU A 95 16.16 -19.93 -40.32
C GLU A 95 14.86 -19.39 -39.69
N SER A 96 14.93 -18.45 -38.74
CA SER A 96 13.73 -17.82 -38.16
C SER A 96 12.90 -17.07 -39.21
N ALA A 97 13.56 -16.42 -40.17
CA ALA A 97 12.92 -15.69 -41.26
C ALA A 97 12.33 -16.61 -42.34
N GLU A 98 12.82 -17.85 -42.51
CA GLU A 98 12.13 -18.86 -43.32
C GLU A 98 10.96 -19.48 -42.56
N LYS A 99 11.18 -20.04 -41.37
CA LYS A 99 10.17 -20.83 -40.65
C LYS A 99 9.01 -19.97 -40.12
N GLY A 100 9.26 -18.71 -39.75
CA GLY A 100 8.22 -17.78 -39.31
C GLY A 100 7.15 -17.51 -40.38
N ARG A 101 7.54 -17.42 -41.66
CA ARG A 101 6.62 -17.33 -42.81
C ARG A 101 5.75 -18.58 -43.01
N ARG A 102 6.05 -19.69 -42.32
CA ARG A 102 5.27 -20.93 -42.33
C ARG A 102 4.51 -21.19 -41.01
N GLY A 103 4.41 -20.19 -40.12
CA GLY A 103 3.69 -20.30 -38.84
C GLY A 103 4.34 -21.24 -37.81
N VAL A 104 5.64 -21.51 -37.96
CA VAL A 104 6.42 -22.35 -37.04
C VAL A 104 6.91 -21.52 -35.86
N TYR A 105 7.05 -22.18 -34.69
CA TYR A 105 7.52 -21.58 -33.45
C TYR A 105 8.94 -22.03 -33.11
N ALA A 106 9.75 -21.13 -32.57
CA ALA A 106 11.00 -21.49 -31.90
C ALA A 106 10.70 -22.26 -30.60
N LYS A 107 11.69 -23.02 -30.12
CA LYS A 107 11.67 -23.66 -28.80
C LYS A 107 12.75 -23.02 -27.92
N VAL A 108 12.33 -22.49 -26.78
CA VAL A 108 13.23 -22.22 -25.66
C VAL A 108 13.25 -23.49 -24.80
N VAL A 109 14.44 -23.99 -24.50
CA VAL A 109 14.68 -25.24 -23.77
C VAL A 109 15.47 -24.95 -22.52
N LEU A 110 15.02 -25.53 -21.41
CA LEU A 110 15.73 -25.56 -20.13
C LEU A 110 16.29 -26.96 -19.91
N THR A 111 17.55 -27.06 -19.52
CA THR A 111 18.24 -28.33 -19.24
C THR A 111 18.82 -28.29 -17.83
N VAL A 112 18.39 -29.21 -16.96
CA VAL A 112 18.78 -29.23 -15.53
C VAL A 112 20.12 -29.96 -15.36
N CYS A 113 21.15 -29.20 -15.03
CA CYS A 113 22.52 -29.67 -14.80
C CYS A 113 22.80 -29.75 -13.29
N GLY A 114 22.55 -30.93 -12.71
CA GLY A 114 22.83 -31.23 -11.30
C GLY A 114 21.96 -32.37 -10.76
N GLU A 115 22.12 -32.67 -9.48
CA GLU A 115 21.25 -33.64 -8.79
C GLU A 115 19.86 -33.03 -8.50
N VAL A 116 18.83 -33.82 -8.76
CA VAL A 116 17.45 -33.53 -8.35
C VAL A 116 17.14 -34.41 -7.14
N ARG A 117 16.69 -33.82 -6.02
CA ARG A 117 16.38 -34.58 -4.81
C ARG A 117 15.06 -35.34 -5.00
N ALA A 118 15.16 -36.60 -5.42
CA ALA A 118 14.02 -37.48 -5.63
C ALA A 118 13.39 -37.92 -4.30
N SER A 119 12.33 -37.23 -3.87
CA SER A 119 11.59 -37.51 -2.64
C SER A 119 10.65 -38.73 -2.77
N PHE A 120 11.23 -39.93 -2.82
CA PHE A 120 10.49 -41.19 -2.71
C PHE A 120 10.53 -41.78 -1.29
N VAL A 121 9.63 -41.30 -0.41
CA VAL A 121 9.19 -42.04 0.78
C VAL A 121 7.67 -41.95 0.86
N SER A 122 6.97 -43.02 0.44
CA SER A 122 5.51 -43.12 0.54
C SER A 122 5.12 -43.73 1.89
N SER A 123 5.17 -42.92 2.96
CA SER A 123 4.80 -43.35 4.32
C SER A 123 3.28 -43.25 4.58
N THR A 124 2.47 -43.96 3.79
CA THR A 124 1.03 -44.15 4.03
C THR A 124 0.78 -45.57 4.54
N PRO A 125 0.39 -45.74 5.83
CA PRO A 125 -0.06 -47.04 6.34
C PRO A 125 -1.26 -47.56 5.53
N ARG A 126 -1.25 -48.86 5.19
CA ARG A 126 -2.34 -49.50 4.44
C ARG A 126 -3.61 -49.61 5.31
N VAL A 127 -4.53 -48.66 5.15
CA VAL A 127 -5.92 -48.84 5.64
C VAL A 127 -6.59 -49.92 4.81
N SER A 128 -6.91 -51.06 5.44
CA SER A 128 -7.55 -52.21 4.81
C SER A 128 -9.03 -51.94 4.50
N ARG A 129 -9.32 -51.43 3.31
CA ARG A 129 -10.69 -51.23 2.83
C ARG A 129 -11.39 -52.58 2.64
N LYS A 130 -12.33 -52.92 3.54
CA LYS A 130 -13.20 -54.09 3.43
C LYS A 130 -13.84 -54.16 2.03
N ARG A 131 -13.78 -55.33 1.39
CA ARG A 131 -14.69 -55.71 0.29
C ARG A 131 -15.75 -56.67 0.83
N LEU A 132 -16.98 -56.55 0.34
CA LEU A 132 -17.99 -57.60 0.47
C LEU A 132 -17.58 -58.81 -0.42
N PRO A 133 -18.07 -60.03 -0.10
CA PRO A 133 -17.66 -61.24 -0.80
C PRO A 133 -18.23 -61.32 -2.22
N SER A 134 -17.42 -61.80 -3.16
CA SER A 134 -17.90 -62.37 -4.42
C SER A 134 -18.26 -63.84 -4.19
N SER A 135 -19.49 -64.23 -4.53
CA SER A 135 -19.93 -65.63 -4.48
C SER A 135 -19.14 -66.53 -5.43
N GLN A 136 -18.58 -67.62 -4.93
CA GLN A 136 -18.24 -68.78 -5.75
C GLN A 136 -19.49 -69.65 -5.94
N SER A 137 -19.57 -70.31 -7.09
CA SER A 137 -20.41 -71.50 -7.30
C SER A 137 -19.51 -72.65 -7.71
N SER A 138 -19.44 -73.71 -6.87
CA SER A 138 -18.75 -75.00 -7.10
C SER A 138 -17.22 -74.97 -7.34
N SER A 139 -16.42 -75.95 -6.90
CA SER A 139 -16.68 -77.06 -5.95
C SER A 139 -15.36 -77.62 -5.39
N PHE A 140 -15.45 -78.41 -4.32
CA PHE A 140 -14.32 -79.04 -3.62
C PHE A 140 -13.41 -79.92 -4.49
N CYS A 141 -12.10 -79.84 -4.21
CA CYS A 141 -11.13 -80.95 -3.96
C CYS A 141 -9.68 -80.41 -4.05
N GLN A 142 -8.64 -80.94 -3.41
CA GLN A 142 -8.46 -81.76 -2.19
C GLN A 142 -6.92 -81.89 -1.97
N THR A 143 -6.38 -81.76 -0.74
CA THR A 143 -5.02 -82.27 -0.34
C THR A 143 -3.77 -81.74 -1.12
N LEU A 144 -2.48 -81.91 -0.76
CA LEU A 144 -1.74 -82.34 0.45
C LEU A 144 -0.27 -81.83 0.39
N LEU A 145 0.44 -81.83 1.54
CA LEU A 145 1.91 -81.74 1.71
C LEU A 145 2.62 -80.42 1.28
N GLY A 146 3.78 -80.04 1.84
CA GLY A 146 4.56 -80.62 2.95
C GLY A 146 5.96 -79.96 3.11
N GLY A 147 6.60 -80.08 4.28
CA GLY A 147 7.93 -79.49 4.58
C GLY A 147 7.86 -78.00 4.96
N SER A 148 8.15 -77.50 6.16
CA SER A 148 8.97 -77.94 7.31
C SER A 148 10.48 -77.99 7.08
N ASN A 149 11.19 -77.04 7.69
CA ASN A 149 12.23 -77.36 8.68
C ASN A 149 12.41 -76.24 9.72
N ASN A 150 12.75 -76.62 10.94
CA ASN A 150 12.89 -75.76 12.13
C ASN A 150 14.35 -75.56 12.54
N ASN A 151 14.60 -74.53 13.38
CA ASN A 151 15.39 -74.53 14.64
C ASN A 151 15.75 -73.05 14.96
N ASN A 152 15.31 -72.35 16.02
CA ASN A 152 15.04 -72.63 17.46
C ASN A 152 16.30 -73.05 18.25
N ILE A 153 16.58 -72.58 19.48
CA ILE A 153 15.98 -71.60 20.44
C ILE A 153 17.13 -71.15 21.41
N PRO A 154 17.12 -70.04 22.22
CA PRO A 154 16.03 -69.29 22.93
C PRO A 154 15.94 -67.79 22.47
N SER A 155 15.25 -66.79 23.06
CA SER A 155 14.64 -66.46 24.38
C SER A 155 15.59 -65.84 25.46
N GLN A 156 15.27 -64.83 26.29
CA GLN A 156 14.03 -64.05 26.54
C GLN A 156 14.28 -62.52 26.72
N ARG A 157 13.19 -61.71 26.73
CA ARG A 157 12.84 -60.51 27.57
C ARG A 157 13.94 -59.48 27.99
N SER A 158 13.69 -58.17 28.14
CA SER A 158 12.45 -57.35 28.16
C SER A 158 12.73 -55.87 27.76
N SER A 159 11.73 -54.99 27.87
CA SER A 159 11.78 -53.54 27.59
C SER A 159 12.59 -52.71 28.61
N PRO A 160 13.09 -51.52 28.21
CA PRO A 160 13.43 -50.41 29.09
C PRO A 160 12.35 -49.30 29.12
N GLU A 161 12.31 -48.54 30.21
CA GLU A 161 11.63 -47.23 30.34
C GLU A 161 12.70 -46.10 30.36
N ASP A 162 12.32 -44.89 30.81
CA ASP A 162 13.20 -43.83 31.36
C ASP A 162 14.16 -43.03 30.43
N THR A 163 14.40 -41.71 30.62
CA THR A 163 13.65 -40.59 31.27
C THR A 163 14.13 -39.23 30.66
N VAL A 164 13.97 -38.10 31.41
CA VAL A 164 14.50 -36.73 31.22
C VAL A 164 13.61 -35.83 30.33
N SER A 165 12.81 -34.88 30.83
CA SER A 165 12.88 -33.89 31.95
C SER A 165 13.44 -32.52 31.55
N TYR A 166 12.62 -31.49 31.76
CA TYR A 166 12.97 -30.07 31.83
C TYR A 166 12.14 -29.45 32.98
N ALA A 167 12.72 -28.51 33.73
CA ALA A 167 12.18 -28.09 35.03
C ALA A 167 11.39 -26.77 35.01
N GLU A 168 10.34 -26.70 35.82
CA GLU A 168 9.65 -25.46 36.23
C GLU A 168 9.65 -25.32 37.76
N LEU A 169 9.77 -24.09 38.26
CA LEU A 169 9.34 -23.65 39.60
C LEU A 169 8.73 -22.24 39.41
N GLN A 170 7.40 -22.13 39.27
CA GLN A 170 6.40 -22.01 40.35
C GLN A 170 6.52 -20.77 41.25
N MET A 171 5.45 -19.97 41.25
CA MET A 171 4.94 -19.24 42.43
C MET A 171 3.40 -19.34 42.47
N SER A 172 2.81 -19.11 43.64
CA SER A 172 1.49 -19.59 44.08
C SER A 172 0.23 -19.07 43.36
N LYS A 173 -0.80 -19.93 43.29
CA LYS A 173 -2.22 -19.53 43.12
C LYS A 173 -2.84 -19.05 44.44
N GLY A 174 -3.88 -18.21 44.35
CA GLY A 174 -4.78 -17.86 45.45
C GLY A 174 -6.26 -17.89 45.03
N GLU A 175 -6.91 -19.03 45.30
CA GLU A 175 -8.38 -19.26 45.32
C GLU A 175 -9.23 -18.85 44.08
N MET A 176 -10.55 -19.04 44.19
CA MET A 176 -11.41 -19.46 43.07
C MET A 176 -12.89 -19.13 43.30
N GLN A 177 -13.58 -18.64 42.26
CA GLN A 177 -15.03 -18.78 42.14
C GLN A 177 -15.48 -18.71 40.67
N ASN A 178 -16.48 -19.52 40.30
CA ASN A 178 -17.00 -19.64 38.94
C ASN A 178 -18.21 -18.73 38.70
N ILE A 179 -18.38 -18.24 37.47
CA ILE A 179 -19.67 -17.98 36.82
C ILE A 179 -19.51 -18.25 35.32
N SER A 180 -20.58 -18.73 34.67
CA SER A 180 -20.54 -19.29 33.31
C SER A 180 -20.82 -18.28 32.19
N LEU A 181 -20.09 -18.44 31.08
CA LEU A 181 -20.50 -18.17 29.69
C LEU A 181 -21.41 -16.95 29.42
N GLY A 182 -20.76 -15.85 29.00
CA GLY A 182 -21.39 -14.80 28.18
C GLY A 182 -20.53 -14.51 26.97
N VAL A 183 -20.98 -14.90 25.77
CA VAL A 183 -20.46 -14.38 24.49
C VAL A 183 -20.99 -12.96 24.32
N TRP A 184 -20.22 -12.01 23.76
CA TRP A 184 -20.72 -11.02 22.78
C TRP A 184 -19.65 -10.10 22.16
N ALA A 185 -19.99 -9.64 20.95
CA ALA A 185 -19.57 -8.45 20.20
C ALA A 185 -18.21 -7.73 20.46
N VAL A 186 -17.49 -7.50 19.36
CA VAL A 186 -16.39 -6.52 19.24
C VAL A 186 -16.93 -5.25 18.58
N ASP A 187 -16.70 -4.07 19.15
CA ASP A 187 -16.34 -2.87 18.36
C ASP A 187 -15.86 -1.66 19.20
N LYS A 188 -15.35 -0.64 18.47
CA LYS A 188 -14.95 0.74 18.86
C LYS A 188 -13.52 0.97 19.39
N THR A 189 -12.87 1.93 18.73
CA THR A 189 -11.60 2.59 19.10
C THR A 189 -11.77 3.57 20.28
N PRO A 190 -10.67 3.94 20.99
CA PRO A 190 -10.75 4.28 22.42
C PRO A 190 -11.16 5.72 22.73
N ARG A 191 -11.96 5.89 23.79
CA ARG A 191 -12.09 7.10 24.64
C ARG A 191 -12.51 6.72 26.07
N GLN A 192 -12.35 7.68 26.99
CA GLN A 192 -12.70 7.70 28.44
C GLN A 192 -11.54 7.32 29.38
N THR A 193 -11.36 7.99 30.53
CA THR A 193 -12.38 8.20 31.58
C THR A 193 -12.41 9.56 32.33
N ILE A 194 -13.65 10.05 32.57
CA ILE A 194 -14.24 10.59 33.84
C ILE A 194 -13.57 11.87 34.43
N ILE A 195 -14.25 12.97 34.83
CA ILE A 195 -15.41 13.22 35.74
C ILE A 195 -16.25 14.39 35.17
N GLY A 196 -17.58 14.56 35.34
CA GLY A 196 -18.65 13.74 35.96
C GLY A 196 -19.84 14.57 36.50
N LYS A 197 -20.91 13.88 36.98
CA LYS A 197 -22.12 14.34 37.74
C LYS A 197 -23.31 15.00 36.99
N ARG A 198 -24.49 14.36 37.19
CA ARG A 198 -25.90 14.85 37.09
C ARG A 198 -26.43 15.24 35.69
N GLY A 199 -27.66 14.88 35.29
CA GLY A 199 -28.65 13.99 35.91
C GLY A 199 -30.07 14.21 35.36
N HIS A 200 -30.95 13.20 35.46
CA HIS A 200 -32.37 13.18 35.01
C HIS A 200 -32.57 13.16 33.46
N ILE A 201 -33.43 12.38 32.80
CA ILE A 201 -34.67 11.62 33.12
C ILE A 201 -35.90 12.57 33.28
N TRP A 202 -36.94 12.59 32.43
CA TRP A 202 -37.43 11.58 31.47
C TRP A 202 -38.22 12.18 30.30
N SER A 203 -38.60 11.29 29.37
CA SER A 203 -39.81 11.20 28.51
C SER A 203 -40.57 12.42 27.96
N TYR A 204 -41.01 12.25 26.70
CA TYR A 204 -42.21 12.89 26.13
C TYR A 204 -43.49 12.46 26.88
N ASP A 205 -44.48 13.35 26.93
CA ASP A 205 -45.90 13.03 26.66
C ASP A 205 -46.75 14.33 26.48
N GLY A 206 -47.96 14.19 25.97
CA GLY A 206 -48.99 15.23 25.78
C GLY A 206 -50.22 14.66 25.05
N PRO A 207 -51.26 15.44 24.66
CA PRO A 207 -51.45 16.90 24.78
C PRO A 207 -52.80 17.24 25.50
N GLU A 208 -53.61 18.17 24.95
CA GLU A 208 -54.96 18.64 25.36
C GLU A 208 -55.02 19.67 26.52
N THR A 209 -55.15 20.99 26.32
CA THR A 209 -56.18 21.88 25.71
C THR A 209 -57.23 22.45 26.69
N SER A 210 -57.30 23.79 26.80
CA SER A 210 -58.56 24.56 26.63
C SER A 210 -58.36 26.10 26.68
N LEU A 211 -59.02 26.81 25.75
CA LEU A 211 -59.87 28.03 25.88
C LEU A 211 -59.45 29.16 26.88
N LYS A 212 -59.57 30.49 26.67
CA LYS A 212 -60.08 31.47 25.65
C LYS A 212 -59.54 32.86 26.11
N LEU A 213 -59.48 34.00 25.39
CA LEU A 213 -59.81 34.45 24.01
C LEU A 213 -58.61 35.35 23.55
N SER A 214 -58.56 36.58 22.98
CA SER A 214 -59.36 37.59 22.21
C SER A 214 -58.36 38.73 21.80
N GLN A 215 -58.52 39.62 20.80
CA GLN A 215 -59.57 39.90 19.80
C GLN A 215 -58.95 40.61 18.56
N ALA A 216 -59.39 40.26 17.33
CA ALA A 216 -59.34 41.04 16.07
C ALA A 216 -57.96 41.53 15.52
N SER A 217 -57.78 41.80 14.22
CA SER A 217 -58.69 41.79 13.06
C SER A 217 -58.06 41.12 11.81
N SER A 218 -58.83 41.02 10.72
CA SER A 218 -58.53 40.32 9.44
C SER A 218 -59.30 41.05 8.30
N PRO A 219 -59.49 40.58 7.02
CA PRO A 219 -59.13 39.30 6.36
C PRO A 219 -58.77 39.39 4.83
N LYS A 220 -58.79 38.22 4.13
CA LYS A 220 -58.98 37.99 2.66
C LYS A 220 -57.76 38.21 1.72
N LYS A 221 -57.61 37.50 0.58
CA LYS A 221 -57.96 36.10 0.19
C LYS A 221 -57.21 35.70 -1.13
N LEU A 222 -57.21 34.42 -1.49
CA LEU A 222 -56.57 33.81 -2.69
C LEU A 222 -57.06 34.38 -4.04
N ARG A 223 -56.18 34.38 -5.07
CA ARG A 223 -56.35 33.49 -6.25
C ARG A 223 -55.03 33.25 -7.04
N LEU A 224 -55.01 32.17 -7.84
CA LEU A 224 -53.92 31.74 -8.73
C LEU A 224 -54.22 32.08 -10.19
N SER A 225 -53.17 32.30 -11.00
CA SER A 225 -53.15 32.07 -12.44
C SER A 225 -51.71 31.81 -12.93
N ILE A 226 -51.57 31.15 -14.09
CA ILE A 226 -50.30 30.82 -14.76
C ILE A 226 -50.45 31.26 -16.24
N GLY A 227 -49.43 31.88 -16.83
CA GLY A 227 -49.37 32.13 -18.27
C GLY A 227 -48.57 33.37 -18.68
N SER A 228 -47.45 33.14 -19.39
CA SER A 228 -46.72 34.00 -20.36
C SER A 228 -47.29 35.40 -20.72
N ALA A 229 -46.49 36.44 -21.00
CA ALA A 229 -45.25 36.39 -21.78
C ALA A 229 -44.33 37.64 -21.69
N LEU A 230 -43.09 37.51 -22.22
CA LEU A 230 -42.20 38.53 -22.82
C LEU A 230 -41.60 39.68 -21.96
N GLN A 231 -40.32 39.49 -21.61
CA GLN A 231 -39.18 40.45 -21.73
C GLN A 231 -39.29 41.92 -21.25
N SER A 232 -38.77 42.18 -20.05
CA SER A 232 -37.85 43.29 -19.70
C SER A 232 -37.36 43.05 -18.26
N GLN A 233 -36.20 42.42 -18.05
CA GLN A 233 -34.82 42.94 -18.13
C GLN A 233 -34.46 43.90 -16.97
N GLU A 234 -33.49 43.46 -16.15
CA GLU A 234 -32.65 44.24 -15.23
C GLU A 234 -33.32 45.11 -14.14
N ARG A 235 -33.61 44.50 -12.97
CA ARG A 235 -33.03 44.85 -11.65
C ARG A 235 -33.49 43.88 -10.56
N GLU A 236 -32.71 43.81 -9.47
CA GLU A 236 -32.86 42.93 -8.30
C GLU A 236 -32.85 41.42 -8.66
N VAL A 237 -31.92 40.58 -8.16
CA VAL A 237 -31.45 40.48 -6.78
C VAL A 237 -29.92 40.31 -6.72
N VAL A 238 -29.18 41.39 -6.44
CA VAL A 238 -27.82 41.29 -5.90
C VAL A 238 -27.92 41.30 -4.37
N LYS A 239 -28.29 40.15 -3.78
CA LYS A 239 -28.13 39.95 -2.34
C LYS A 239 -26.63 39.95 -2.05
N ARG A 240 -26.13 41.05 -1.50
CA ARG A 240 -24.73 41.20 -1.05
C ARG A 240 -24.37 40.05 -0.10
N ARG A 241 -23.69 39.01 -0.61
CA ARG A 241 -22.91 38.10 0.25
C ARG A 241 -21.82 38.96 0.91
N SER A 242 -21.65 38.80 2.21
CA SER A 242 -20.53 39.43 2.92
C SER A 242 -19.25 38.74 2.46
N CYS A 243 -18.34 39.48 1.84
CA CYS A 243 -17.05 38.97 1.38
C CYS A 243 -16.09 38.73 2.55
N ARG A 244 -16.38 37.70 3.37
CA ARG A 244 -15.30 36.94 3.99
C ARG A 244 -14.63 36.12 2.89
N ALA A 245 -13.31 36.00 2.94
CA ALA A 245 -12.63 34.94 2.20
C ALA A 245 -13.20 33.60 2.70
N GLU A 246 -13.77 32.81 1.78
CA GLU A 246 -14.19 31.45 2.09
C GLU A 246 -12.90 30.61 2.24
N HIS A 247 -12.81 29.82 3.32
CA HIS A 247 -11.58 29.14 3.75
C HIS A 247 -11.97 27.72 4.18
N PRO A 248 -11.16 26.67 3.93
CA PRO A 248 -11.62 25.29 4.09
C PRO A 248 -12.03 24.95 5.53
N SER A 249 -13.02 24.07 5.67
CA SER A 249 -13.49 23.56 6.96
C SER A 249 -12.45 22.74 7.72
N LYS A 250 -12.63 22.67 9.04
CA LYS A 250 -11.76 21.96 10.00
C LYS A 250 -11.77 20.46 9.75
N ARG A 251 -10.62 19.90 9.34
CA ARG A 251 -10.54 18.54 8.82
C ARG A 251 -9.23 17.81 9.11
N TRP A 252 -9.34 16.49 9.24
CA TRP A 252 -8.21 15.56 9.31
C TRP A 252 -8.32 14.48 8.22
N CYS A 253 -7.24 13.75 7.96
CA CYS A 253 -7.18 12.64 6.99
C CYS A 253 -7.67 13.01 5.58
N HIS A 254 -7.58 14.30 5.26
CA HIS A 254 -7.64 14.87 3.91
C HIS A 254 -6.32 14.56 3.18
N THR A 255 -6.26 14.90 1.90
CA THR A 255 -4.98 14.97 1.16
C THR A 255 -4.75 16.38 0.63
N MET A 256 -3.50 16.81 0.56
CA MET A 256 -3.12 18.08 -0.04
C MET A 256 -1.83 17.88 -0.85
N CYS A 257 -1.80 18.36 -2.09
CA CYS A 257 -0.63 18.28 -2.97
C CYS A 257 -0.56 19.50 -3.91
N LEU A 258 0.59 19.73 -4.53
CA LEU A 258 0.74 20.78 -5.55
C LEU A 258 -0.13 20.49 -6.78
N SER A 259 -0.63 21.54 -7.44
CA SER A 259 -1.29 21.49 -8.76
C SER A 259 -0.43 22.08 -9.89
N ASP A 260 0.51 22.94 -9.51
CA ASP A 260 1.59 23.57 -10.26
C ASP A 260 2.58 24.13 -9.19
N PRO A 261 3.69 24.83 -9.52
CA PRO A 261 4.62 25.32 -8.48
C PRO A 261 4.00 26.32 -7.50
N ASP A 262 3.04 27.12 -7.98
CA ASP A 262 2.54 28.31 -7.30
C ASP A 262 1.20 28.04 -6.58
N THR A 263 0.60 26.86 -6.80
CA THR A 263 -0.71 26.51 -6.25
C THR A 263 -0.82 25.05 -5.81
N ALA A 264 -1.68 24.80 -4.81
CA ALA A 264 -1.98 23.47 -4.28
C ALA A 264 -3.48 23.15 -4.35
N ILE A 265 -3.82 21.86 -4.32
CA ILE A 265 -5.18 21.37 -4.14
C ILE A 265 -5.33 20.66 -2.79
N LEU A 266 -6.48 20.87 -2.14
CA LEU A 266 -6.93 20.19 -0.93
C LEU A 266 -8.20 19.39 -1.25
N ILE A 267 -8.23 18.11 -0.89
CA ILE A 267 -9.33 17.20 -1.24
C ILE A 267 -9.80 16.41 -0.01
N GLY A 268 -11.12 16.36 0.16
CA GLY A 268 -11.84 15.52 1.10
C GLY A 268 -11.42 15.68 2.56
N GLY A 269 -11.33 14.56 3.28
CA GLY A 269 -11.13 14.51 4.72
C GLY A 269 -12.43 14.42 5.52
N GLU A 270 -12.29 14.30 6.83
CA GLU A 270 -13.39 14.12 7.79
C GLU A 270 -13.42 15.25 8.84
N THR A 271 -14.61 15.61 9.28
CA THR A 271 -14.91 16.67 10.25
C THR A 271 -15.17 16.14 11.67
N VAL A 272 -15.31 17.04 12.65
CA VAL A 272 -15.52 16.75 14.10
C VAL A 272 -16.63 15.71 14.38
N ASP A 273 -17.68 15.73 13.57
CA ASP A 273 -18.88 14.91 13.67
C ASP A 273 -18.79 13.55 12.95
N GLN A 274 -17.60 13.17 12.45
CA GLN A 274 -17.38 11.97 11.61
C GLN A 274 -18.14 12.00 10.27
N ALA A 275 -18.51 13.20 9.82
CA ALA A 275 -19.01 13.44 8.48
C ALA A 275 -17.86 13.66 7.48
N HIS A 276 -18.17 13.46 6.20
CA HIS A 276 -17.29 13.88 5.11
C HIS A 276 -17.33 15.40 4.95
N CYS A 277 -16.20 16.03 4.57
CA CYS A 277 -16.20 17.47 4.27
C CYS A 277 -17.19 17.77 3.13
N THR A 278 -18.13 18.67 3.36
CA THR A 278 -19.13 19.11 2.37
C THR A 278 -18.55 20.11 1.37
N ASP A 279 -17.60 20.93 1.83
CA ASP A 279 -16.72 21.79 1.05
C ASP A 279 -15.48 20.97 0.62
N SER A 280 -15.68 20.15 -0.41
CA SER A 280 -14.89 18.93 -0.61
C SER A 280 -13.58 19.15 -1.36
N ILE A 281 -13.53 20.13 -2.26
CA ILE A 281 -12.34 20.43 -3.08
C ILE A 281 -12.04 21.93 -3.03
N TRP A 282 -10.79 22.26 -2.68
CA TRP A 282 -10.30 23.64 -2.67
C TRP A 282 -8.97 23.76 -3.43
N LYS A 283 -8.76 24.90 -4.08
CA LYS A 283 -7.45 25.34 -4.58
C LYS A 283 -6.89 26.40 -3.63
N LEU A 284 -5.60 26.33 -3.33
CA LEU A 284 -4.82 27.35 -2.65
C LEU A 284 -3.85 27.98 -3.65
N GLU A 285 -3.82 29.30 -3.72
CA GLU A 285 -2.72 30.07 -4.30
C GLU A 285 -1.70 30.37 -3.20
N ILE A 286 -0.46 29.93 -3.39
CA ILE A 286 0.50 29.71 -2.30
C ILE A 286 1.11 31.01 -1.78
N ASP A 287 1.37 32.01 -2.61
CA ASP A 287 2.03 33.24 -2.18
C ASP A 287 1.03 34.19 -1.50
N GLY A 288 -0.14 34.40 -2.11
CA GLY A 288 -1.22 35.23 -1.58
C GLY A 288 -2.01 34.61 -0.41
N ASP A 289 -1.76 33.35 -0.05
CA ASP A 289 -2.53 32.55 0.93
C ASP A 289 -4.03 32.45 0.61
N PHE A 290 -4.38 32.53 -0.67
CA PHE A 290 -5.76 32.72 -1.12
C PHE A 290 -6.43 31.40 -1.50
N TRP A 291 -7.56 31.11 -0.86
CA TRP A 291 -8.32 29.88 -1.07
C TRP A 291 -9.52 30.10 -2.01
N LEU A 292 -9.71 29.14 -2.93
CA LEU A 292 -10.76 29.09 -3.94
C LEU A 292 -11.56 27.79 -3.80
N PRO A 293 -12.88 27.83 -3.56
CA PRO A 293 -13.71 26.63 -3.57
C PRO A 293 -13.88 26.13 -5.01
N MET A 294 -13.65 24.83 -5.23
CA MET A 294 -13.62 24.22 -6.56
C MET A 294 -14.86 23.39 -6.90
N ASP A 295 -15.75 23.14 -5.93
CA ASP A 295 -16.96 22.31 -6.10
C ASP A 295 -17.92 22.83 -7.20
N SER A 296 -17.84 24.12 -7.57
CA SER A 296 -18.58 24.74 -8.69
C SER A 296 -17.75 25.04 -9.94
N SER A 297 -16.42 24.90 -9.85
CA SER A 297 -15.47 25.44 -10.83
C SER A 297 -14.77 24.34 -11.64
N ALA A 298 -14.57 23.16 -11.03
CA ALA A 298 -14.10 21.98 -11.74
C ALA A 298 -15.29 21.24 -12.40
N THR A 299 -15.05 20.59 -13.54
CA THR A 299 -16.11 19.87 -14.29
C THR A 299 -15.75 18.40 -14.54
N GLY A 300 -16.76 17.53 -14.62
CA GLY A 300 -16.58 16.08 -14.75
C GLY A 300 -17.00 15.30 -13.49
N PRO A 301 -16.79 13.97 -13.45
CA PRO A 301 -17.10 13.17 -12.27
C PRO A 301 -16.10 13.47 -11.13
N LEU A 302 -16.58 14.09 -10.05
CA LEU A 302 -15.75 14.40 -8.88
C LEU A 302 -15.37 13.13 -8.10
N PRO A 303 -14.19 13.09 -7.46
CA PRO A 303 -13.85 12.05 -6.49
C PRO A 303 -14.77 12.12 -5.26
N PRO A 304 -15.07 10.98 -4.61
CA PRO A 304 -15.87 10.99 -3.38
C PRO A 304 -15.11 11.70 -2.26
N SER A 305 -15.78 12.63 -1.55
CA SER A 305 -15.26 13.21 -0.31
C SER A 305 -15.10 12.11 0.75
N ALA A 306 -13.88 11.60 0.88
CA ALA A 306 -13.52 10.45 1.69
C ALA A 306 -12.32 10.78 2.59
N GLN A 307 -12.08 9.97 3.61
CA GLN A 307 -10.86 10.05 4.43
C GLN A 307 -9.85 8.96 4.07
N GLY A 308 -8.56 9.26 4.17
CA GLY A 308 -7.49 8.31 3.87
C GLY A 308 -7.42 7.87 2.41
N HIS A 309 -7.93 8.68 1.49
CA HIS A 309 -7.54 8.61 0.08
C HIS A 309 -6.18 9.31 -0.10
N SER A 310 -5.52 9.12 -1.24
CA SER A 310 -4.31 9.89 -1.59
C SER A 310 -4.56 10.71 -2.85
N ALA A 311 -3.97 11.91 -2.93
CA ALA A 311 -3.72 12.60 -4.18
C ALA A 311 -2.21 12.69 -4.45
N ALA A 312 -1.78 12.52 -5.69
CA ALA A 312 -0.40 12.73 -6.10
C ALA A 312 -0.33 13.40 -7.49
N PHE A 313 0.54 14.39 -7.63
CA PHE A 313 0.73 15.19 -8.83
C PHE A 313 1.87 14.66 -9.70
N ASP A 314 1.63 14.51 -11.01
CA ASP A 314 2.69 14.35 -12.00
C ASP A 314 3.04 15.72 -12.61
N PRO A 315 4.20 16.32 -12.26
CA PRO A 315 4.63 17.60 -12.81
C PRO A 315 5.01 17.54 -14.30
N LYS A 316 5.20 16.34 -14.88
CA LYS A 316 5.47 16.14 -16.32
C LYS A 316 4.19 16.18 -17.15
N SER A 317 3.12 15.51 -16.72
CA SER A 317 1.85 15.48 -17.43
C SER A 317 0.85 16.57 -17.02
N LYS A 318 1.12 17.30 -15.94
CA LYS A 318 0.21 18.30 -15.32
C LYS A 318 -1.14 17.69 -14.91
N VAL A 319 -1.06 16.53 -14.25
CA VAL A 319 -2.22 15.77 -13.78
C VAL A 319 -2.09 15.44 -12.30
N ILE A 320 -3.17 15.60 -11.55
CA ILE A 320 -3.31 15.07 -10.19
C ILE A 320 -4.13 13.79 -10.24
N TYR A 321 -3.60 12.70 -9.72
CA TYR A 321 -4.29 11.43 -9.59
C TYR A 321 -4.81 11.27 -8.15
N VAL A 322 -6.09 10.96 -7.99
CA VAL A 322 -6.77 10.77 -6.70
C VAL A 322 -7.30 9.35 -6.63
N TYR A 323 -6.94 8.60 -5.59
CA TYR A 323 -7.24 7.17 -5.49
C TYR A 323 -7.65 6.72 -4.07
N GLY A 324 -8.62 5.80 -4.03
CA GLY A 324 -8.98 5.01 -2.85
C GLY A 324 -9.71 5.78 -1.75
N GLY A 325 -9.50 5.37 -0.50
CA GLY A 325 -10.09 5.99 0.70
C GLY A 325 -11.33 5.30 1.25
N LEU A 326 -11.88 5.87 2.33
CA LEU A 326 -13.01 5.37 3.10
C LEU A 326 -14.06 6.47 3.32
N ARG A 327 -15.34 6.17 3.08
CA ARG A 327 -16.50 7.03 3.43
C ARG A 327 -17.65 6.14 3.87
N GLU A 328 -18.34 6.48 4.96
CA GLU A 328 -19.55 5.77 5.43
C GLU A 328 -19.37 4.23 5.55
N GLY A 329 -18.15 3.80 5.92
CA GLY A 329 -17.75 2.38 6.02
C GLY A 329 -17.35 1.71 4.68
N GLN A 330 -17.74 2.28 3.54
CA GLN A 330 -17.37 1.82 2.21
C GLN A 330 -15.95 2.25 1.85
N ARG A 331 -15.16 1.34 1.25
CA ARG A 331 -13.85 1.66 0.66
C ARG A 331 -13.99 1.82 -0.84
N TYR A 332 -13.31 2.82 -1.38
CA TYR A 332 -13.24 3.05 -2.81
C TYR A 332 -11.98 2.41 -3.39
N ASN A 333 -12.05 2.07 -4.66
CA ASN A 333 -10.94 1.58 -5.49
C ASN A 333 -10.85 2.33 -6.82
N ASP A 334 -11.76 3.27 -7.06
CA ASP A 334 -11.76 4.17 -8.20
C ASP A 334 -10.51 5.06 -8.18
N ILE A 335 -10.04 5.42 -9.37
CA ILE A 335 -8.97 6.39 -9.57
C ILE A 335 -9.46 7.48 -10.53
N TYR A 336 -9.37 8.71 -10.05
CA TYR A 336 -9.76 9.93 -10.73
C TYR A 336 -8.49 10.66 -11.15
N MET A 337 -8.53 11.34 -12.30
CA MET A 337 -7.49 12.28 -12.72
C MET A 337 -8.09 13.68 -12.89
N LEU A 338 -7.37 14.69 -12.43
CA LEU A 338 -7.62 16.10 -12.68
C LEU A 338 -6.50 16.66 -13.57
N ASP A 339 -6.86 17.12 -14.76
CA ASP A 339 -6.01 17.96 -15.61
C ASP A 339 -5.90 19.36 -14.95
N THR A 340 -4.69 19.79 -14.58
CA THR A 340 -4.48 21.08 -13.89
C THR A 340 -4.35 22.28 -14.83
N LEU A 341 -4.39 22.05 -16.15
CA LEU A 341 -4.50 23.11 -17.16
C LEU A 341 -5.97 23.42 -17.47
N THR A 342 -6.81 22.39 -17.63
CA THR A 342 -8.24 22.58 -17.96
C THR A 342 -9.20 22.50 -16.77
N TRP A 343 -8.71 22.08 -15.59
CA TRP A 343 -9.49 21.86 -14.36
C TRP A 343 -10.69 20.90 -14.56
N LYS A 344 -10.44 19.86 -15.37
CA LYS A 344 -11.41 18.81 -15.69
C LYS A 344 -11.05 17.49 -15.02
N TRP A 345 -12.04 16.92 -14.34
CA TRP A 345 -11.99 15.58 -13.79
C TRP A 345 -12.35 14.53 -14.85
N LYS A 346 -11.64 13.41 -14.82
CA LYS A 346 -11.99 12.17 -15.52
C LYS A 346 -11.89 11.01 -14.51
N LEU A 347 -12.94 10.19 -14.45
CA LEU A 347 -12.87 8.86 -13.84
C LEU A 347 -12.15 7.92 -14.81
N ILE A 348 -11.11 7.22 -14.34
CA ILE A 348 -10.35 6.27 -15.15
C ILE A 348 -10.94 4.86 -14.97
N ASN A 349 -11.26 4.20 -16.08
CA ASN A 349 -11.72 2.81 -16.08
C ASN A 349 -10.53 1.84 -15.96
N ALA A 350 -9.88 1.86 -14.79
CA ALA A 350 -8.60 1.20 -14.58
C ALA A 350 -8.71 -0.34 -14.63
N LYS A 351 -7.75 -0.95 -15.32
CA LYS A 351 -7.69 -2.38 -15.63
C LYS A 351 -6.81 -3.14 -14.63
N GLY A 352 -6.85 -4.46 -14.67
CA GLY A 352 -5.99 -5.33 -13.85
C GLY A 352 -6.54 -5.55 -12.43
N ASN A 353 -5.66 -5.87 -11.49
CA ASN A 353 -6.04 -6.19 -10.11
C ASN A 353 -6.15 -4.91 -9.26
N VAL A 354 -7.19 -4.10 -9.55
CA VAL A 354 -7.43 -2.81 -8.87
C VAL A 354 -7.57 -3.03 -7.35
N PRO A 355 -6.68 -2.48 -6.51
CA PRO A 355 -6.75 -2.66 -5.06
C PRO A 355 -7.81 -1.75 -4.44
N SER A 356 -8.39 -2.16 -3.30
CA SER A 356 -9.31 -1.33 -2.49
C SER A 356 -8.63 -1.00 -1.16
N LEU A 357 -8.23 0.26 -0.98
CA LEU A 357 -7.31 0.68 0.09
C LEU A 357 -7.68 2.05 0.67
N ALA A 358 -7.65 2.15 2.00
CA ALA A 358 -7.76 3.42 2.74
C ALA A 358 -6.58 3.59 3.72
N TYR A 359 -6.14 4.83 3.93
CA TYR A 359 -4.94 5.21 4.68
C TYR A 359 -3.68 4.47 4.18
N HIS A 360 -3.60 4.29 2.87
CA HIS A 360 -2.38 3.94 2.14
C HIS A 360 -1.54 5.20 1.91
N SER A 361 -0.37 5.05 1.28
CA SER A 361 0.38 6.18 0.71
C SER A 361 0.50 6.04 -0.80
N ALA A 362 0.30 7.11 -1.57
CA ALA A 362 0.52 7.13 -3.02
C ALA A 362 1.53 8.22 -3.42
N ILE A 363 2.41 7.91 -4.37
CA ILE A 363 3.47 8.81 -4.89
C ILE A 363 3.56 8.65 -6.41
N ILE A 364 3.84 9.73 -7.15
CA ILE A 364 4.25 9.63 -8.56
C ILE A 364 5.78 9.45 -8.65
N TYR A 365 6.22 8.46 -9.41
CA TYR A 365 7.62 8.29 -9.82
C TYR A 365 7.67 7.86 -11.28
N LYS A 366 8.47 8.57 -12.09
CA LYS A 366 8.61 8.33 -13.55
C LYS A 366 7.26 8.25 -14.32
N SER A 367 6.28 9.07 -13.92
CA SER A 367 4.89 9.11 -14.43
C SER A 367 4.02 7.86 -14.13
N GLU A 368 4.42 7.01 -13.20
CA GLU A 368 3.56 5.96 -12.64
C GLU A 368 3.23 6.25 -11.17
N MET A 369 2.06 5.80 -10.70
CA MET A 369 1.64 5.95 -9.31
C MET A 369 1.98 4.70 -8.50
N TYR A 370 2.88 4.86 -7.53
CA TYR A 370 3.31 3.83 -6.58
C TYR A 370 2.44 3.92 -5.32
N VAL A 371 1.68 2.86 -5.01
CA VAL A 371 0.80 2.77 -3.84
C VAL A 371 1.27 1.69 -2.88
N PHE A 372 1.56 2.07 -1.64
CA PHE A 372 2.02 1.15 -0.59
C PHE A 372 1.07 1.08 0.60
N GLY A 373 0.85 -0.15 1.08
CA GLY A 373 0.18 -0.43 2.35
C GLY A 373 -1.30 -0.07 2.40
N GLY A 374 -1.77 0.34 3.58
CA GLY A 374 -3.15 0.74 3.86
C GLY A 374 -4.07 -0.38 4.37
N LEU A 375 -5.33 -0.03 4.60
CA LEU A 375 -6.39 -0.94 5.05
C LEU A 375 -7.19 -1.50 3.86
N GLN A 376 -7.09 -2.82 3.67
CA GLN A 376 -7.89 -3.58 2.71
C GLN A 376 -9.22 -4.06 3.32
N PRO A 377 -10.24 -4.43 2.52
CA PRO A 377 -11.42 -5.16 3.00
C PRO A 377 -11.02 -6.46 3.70
N SER A 378 -11.62 -6.76 4.85
CA SER A 378 -11.39 -8.03 5.53
C SER A 378 -12.36 -9.11 5.03
N ARG A 379 -11.86 -10.33 4.85
CA ARG A 379 -12.66 -11.52 4.53
C ARG A 379 -13.18 -12.25 5.78
N SER A 380 -12.94 -11.70 6.98
CA SER A 380 -13.34 -12.28 8.27
C SER A 380 -13.89 -11.21 9.23
N SER A 381 -14.89 -11.60 10.00
CA SER A 381 -15.84 -10.76 10.75
C SER A 381 -15.31 -10.14 12.05
N GLY A 382 -14.01 -9.84 12.14
CA GLY A 382 -13.39 -9.44 13.41
C GLY A 382 -12.12 -8.59 13.36
N GLY A 383 -11.76 -7.97 12.23
CA GLY A 383 -10.59 -7.10 12.20
C GLY A 383 -10.35 -6.33 10.90
N LYS A 384 -9.72 -5.14 11.02
CA LYS A 384 -9.24 -4.34 9.89
C LYS A 384 -7.93 -4.93 9.35
N ALA A 385 -8.01 -5.65 8.23
CA ALA A 385 -6.83 -6.20 7.56
C ALA A 385 -5.95 -5.08 6.97
N CYS A 386 -4.67 -5.08 7.34
CA CYS A 386 -3.65 -4.15 6.80
C CYS A 386 -2.96 -4.78 5.58
N SER A 387 -2.27 -3.97 4.78
CA SER A 387 -1.46 -4.40 3.63
C SER A 387 0.02 -4.02 3.81
N ASN A 388 0.93 -4.81 3.24
CA ASN A 388 2.31 -4.42 2.90
C ASN A 388 2.62 -4.71 1.42
N ALA A 389 1.58 -4.83 0.58
CA ALA A 389 1.77 -4.90 -0.86
C ALA A 389 2.14 -3.52 -1.40
N LEU A 390 3.05 -3.53 -2.38
CA LEU A 390 3.20 -2.46 -3.36
C LEU A 390 2.28 -2.76 -4.55
N TYR A 391 1.64 -1.72 -5.06
CA TYR A 391 0.90 -1.70 -6.31
C TYR A 391 1.43 -0.55 -7.15
N ILE A 392 1.47 -0.73 -8.47
CA ILE A 392 1.77 0.36 -9.41
C ILE A 392 0.56 0.52 -10.33
N PHE A 393 0.13 1.76 -10.50
CA PHE A 393 -0.79 2.16 -11.56
C PHE A 393 0.00 2.88 -12.65
N ASN A 394 -0.06 2.33 -13.86
CA ASN A 394 0.46 2.94 -15.08
C ASN A 394 -0.68 3.74 -15.76
N PRO A 395 -0.58 5.09 -15.85
CA PRO A 395 -1.64 5.92 -16.44
C PRO A 395 -1.76 5.79 -17.96
N GLU A 396 -0.66 5.49 -18.67
CA GLU A 396 -0.63 5.37 -20.13
C GLU A 396 -1.46 4.17 -20.63
N HIS A 397 -1.45 3.06 -19.88
CA HIS A 397 -2.22 1.85 -20.20
C HIS A 397 -3.52 1.74 -19.38
N GLU A 398 -3.73 2.67 -18.44
CA GLU A 398 -4.76 2.66 -17.40
C GLU A 398 -4.80 1.30 -16.67
N LEU A 399 -3.64 0.83 -16.18
CA LEU A 399 -3.44 -0.54 -15.71
C LEU A 399 -2.83 -0.60 -14.29
N TRP A 400 -3.47 -1.35 -13.40
CA TRP A 400 -2.90 -1.75 -12.11
C TRP A 400 -2.16 -3.10 -12.22
N TYR A 401 -0.93 -3.11 -11.72
CA TYR A 401 -0.13 -4.32 -11.54
C TYR A 401 0.61 -4.30 -10.21
N GLN A 402 1.29 -5.41 -9.90
CA GLN A 402 2.18 -5.51 -8.75
C GLN A 402 3.59 -5.84 -9.27
N PRO A 403 4.61 -5.01 -8.96
CA PRO A 403 5.99 -5.36 -9.29
C PRO A 403 6.46 -6.57 -8.46
N ILE A 404 7.44 -7.30 -9.00
CA ILE A 404 8.26 -8.20 -8.19
C ILE A 404 9.13 -7.32 -7.30
N VAL A 405 9.13 -7.60 -5.99
CA VAL A 405 9.88 -6.82 -4.98
C VAL A 405 10.51 -7.76 -3.95
N GLU A 406 11.80 -7.61 -3.71
CA GLU A 406 12.60 -8.49 -2.85
C GLU A 406 13.04 -7.78 -1.54
N GLY A 407 13.92 -8.40 -0.76
CA GLY A 407 14.45 -7.84 0.49
C GLY A 407 13.48 -7.82 1.69
N ASP A 408 13.88 -7.07 2.73
CA ASP A 408 13.22 -6.94 4.04
C ASP A 408 11.95 -6.07 3.98
N ARG A 409 10.90 -6.63 3.36
CA ARG A 409 9.62 -5.93 3.14
C ARG A 409 8.96 -5.50 4.47
N PRO A 410 8.46 -4.25 4.59
CA PRO A 410 7.84 -3.75 5.82
C PRO A 410 6.66 -4.59 6.31
N LEU A 411 6.41 -4.59 7.62
CA LEU A 411 5.19 -5.18 8.18
C LEU A 411 3.91 -4.52 7.63
N PRO A 412 2.78 -5.26 7.47
CA PRO A 412 1.50 -4.70 7.04
C PRO A 412 1.03 -3.55 7.93
N ARG A 413 0.75 -2.40 7.30
CA ARG A 413 0.53 -1.12 7.99
C ARG A 413 -0.44 -0.19 7.27
N PHE A 414 -0.97 0.79 8.00
CA PHE A 414 -1.79 1.89 7.49
C PHE A 414 -1.46 3.18 8.24
N GLY A 415 -1.72 4.34 7.64
CA GLY A 415 -1.38 5.65 8.24
C GLY A 415 0.12 5.83 8.48
N HIS A 416 0.96 5.13 7.72
CA HIS A 416 2.40 5.38 7.59
C HIS A 416 2.64 6.57 6.65
N SER A 417 3.84 7.14 6.69
CA SER A 417 4.31 7.99 5.59
C SER A 417 5.11 7.17 4.59
N THR A 418 5.07 7.59 3.33
CA THR A 418 6.09 7.26 2.35
C THR A 418 6.59 8.58 1.77
N THR A 419 7.89 8.69 1.51
CA THR A 419 8.54 9.89 0.98
C THR A 419 9.46 9.49 -0.18
N LEU A 420 9.38 10.23 -1.30
CA LEU A 420 10.26 10.04 -2.45
C LEU A 420 11.58 10.80 -2.24
N LEU A 421 12.68 10.08 -2.37
CA LEU A 421 14.03 10.59 -2.57
C LEU A 421 14.55 10.09 -3.94
N PRO A 422 15.68 10.58 -4.48
CA PRO A 422 16.21 10.13 -5.76
C PRO A 422 16.33 8.60 -5.87
N ASN A 423 15.47 8.01 -6.71
CA ASN A 423 15.33 6.57 -6.92
C ASN A 423 15.05 5.74 -5.64
N LYS A 424 14.49 6.32 -4.57
CA LYS A 424 14.20 5.60 -3.31
C LYS A 424 12.87 6.03 -2.70
N LEU A 425 12.08 5.08 -2.17
CA LEU A 425 10.94 5.38 -1.30
C LEU A 425 11.30 5.08 0.15
N VAL A 426 11.31 6.11 0.99
CA VAL A 426 11.46 6.01 2.45
C VAL A 426 10.08 5.82 3.07
N ILE A 427 9.85 4.67 3.69
CA ILE A 427 8.60 4.32 4.38
C ILE A 427 8.86 4.36 5.88
N PHE A 428 8.10 5.17 6.63
CA PHE A 428 8.28 5.31 8.08
C PHE A 428 6.99 5.09 8.87
N GLY A 429 7.11 4.28 9.93
CA GLY A 429 6.11 4.13 10.98
C GLY A 429 4.75 3.66 10.48
N GLY A 430 3.69 4.27 11.01
CA GLY A 430 2.30 3.90 10.78
C GLY A 430 1.77 2.96 11.85
N ARG A 431 0.69 2.24 11.53
CA ARG A 431 -0.04 1.38 12.46
C ARG A 431 -0.26 -0.03 11.93
N LYS A 432 -0.09 -1.04 12.78
CA LYS A 432 -0.46 -2.44 12.54
C LYS A 432 -1.49 -2.86 13.59
N THR A 433 -2.73 -3.05 13.14
CA THR A 433 -3.93 -3.23 14.00
C THR A 433 -4.05 -2.16 15.10
N ALA A 434 -3.64 -2.47 16.34
CA ALA A 434 -3.64 -1.54 17.47
C ALA A 434 -2.27 -0.88 17.71
N ALA A 435 -1.18 -1.55 17.32
CA ALA A 435 0.19 -1.09 17.56
C ALA A 435 0.59 0.04 16.61
N TYR A 436 1.33 1.01 17.14
CA TYR A 436 2.06 2.00 16.35
C TYR A 436 3.47 1.49 16.05
N LEU A 437 4.09 2.02 14.99
CA LEU A 437 5.42 1.61 14.52
C LEU A 437 6.38 2.81 14.44
N ASN A 438 7.67 2.55 14.60
CA ASN A 438 8.79 3.47 14.29
C ASN A 438 9.93 2.75 13.54
N ASP A 439 9.60 1.72 12.77
CA ASP A 439 10.50 1.14 11.78
C ASP A 439 10.57 2.02 10.51
N LEU A 440 11.75 2.08 9.90
CA LEU A 440 12.01 2.76 8.64
C LEU A 440 12.51 1.74 7.65
N HIS A 441 11.95 1.76 6.45
CA HIS A 441 12.39 0.92 5.33
C HIS A 441 12.65 1.79 4.12
N ILE A 442 13.66 1.42 3.34
CA ILE A 442 13.94 2.00 2.04
C ILE A 442 13.57 0.97 0.98
N LEU A 443 12.70 1.31 0.05
CA LEU A 443 12.59 0.61 -1.23
C LEU A 443 13.52 1.30 -2.22
N ASP A 444 14.49 0.57 -2.76
CA ASP A 444 15.26 1.05 -3.90
C ASP A 444 14.44 0.88 -5.20
N LEU A 445 14.26 1.95 -5.96
CA LEU A 445 13.45 1.98 -7.20
C LEU A 445 14.27 1.64 -8.46
N GLY A 446 15.55 1.30 -8.33
CA GLY A 446 16.35 0.68 -9.37
C GLY A 446 16.32 -0.85 -9.26
N PHE A 447 16.54 -1.38 -8.06
CA PHE A 447 16.56 -2.83 -7.80
C PHE A 447 15.21 -3.43 -7.39
N MET A 448 14.23 -2.60 -7.00
CA MET A 448 12.94 -3.02 -6.43
C MET A 448 13.09 -3.86 -5.15
N GLU A 449 14.14 -3.60 -4.38
CA GLU A 449 14.50 -4.30 -3.15
C GLU A 449 14.22 -3.44 -1.91
N TYR A 450 13.65 -4.05 -0.87
CA TYR A 450 13.44 -3.41 0.43
C TYR A 450 14.63 -3.64 1.38
N THR A 451 15.11 -2.58 2.02
CA THR A 451 16.07 -2.63 3.13
C THR A 451 15.41 -2.13 4.41
N ALA A 452 15.39 -2.95 5.47
CA ALA A 452 15.03 -2.50 6.81
C ALA A 452 16.19 -1.70 7.41
N VAL A 453 15.96 -0.44 7.75
CA VAL A 453 17.01 0.46 8.24
C VAL A 453 17.19 0.29 9.75
N LYS A 454 18.45 0.09 10.16
CA LYS A 454 18.87 0.13 11.56
C LYS A 454 19.36 1.54 11.86
N TYR A 455 19.03 2.05 13.04
CA TYR A 455 19.39 3.40 13.46
C TYR A 455 20.67 3.38 14.30
N GLU A 456 21.54 4.37 14.08
CA GLU A 456 22.71 4.60 14.94
C GLU A 456 22.33 5.27 16.27
N ASN A 457 21.11 5.80 16.39
CA ASN A 457 20.60 6.43 17.61
C ASN A 457 19.12 6.14 17.87
N MET A 458 18.60 6.63 19.00
CA MET A 458 17.21 6.40 19.40
C MET A 458 16.22 7.04 18.41
N PRO A 459 15.32 6.25 17.78
CA PRO A 459 14.32 6.80 16.87
C PRO A 459 13.21 7.54 17.61
N PRO A 460 12.47 8.42 16.91
CA PRO A 460 11.26 9.05 17.43
C PRO A 460 10.20 8.02 17.89
N LEU A 461 9.30 8.50 18.76
CA LEU A 461 8.16 7.70 19.24
C LEU A 461 7.36 7.07 18.09
N ALA A 462 6.96 5.81 18.29
CA ALA A 462 6.12 5.05 17.38
C ALA A 462 4.79 5.77 17.10
N ARG A 463 4.53 6.03 15.82
CA ARG A 463 3.51 6.99 15.38
C ARG A 463 2.87 6.62 14.06
N GLY A 464 1.66 7.12 13.84
CA GLY A 464 0.96 7.08 12.55
C GLY A 464 0.13 8.35 12.34
N PHE A 465 -0.32 8.57 11.11
CA PHE A 465 -0.95 9.83 10.65
C PHE A 465 -0.06 11.06 10.87
N HIS A 466 1.25 10.87 10.97
CA HIS A 466 2.26 11.92 10.84
C HIS A 466 2.38 12.35 9.38
N ALA A 467 2.76 13.60 9.16
CA ALA A 467 3.15 14.06 7.84
C ALA A 467 4.66 13.88 7.65
N ALA A 468 5.10 13.75 6.39
CA ALA A 468 6.51 13.64 6.04
C ALA A 468 6.82 14.35 4.71
N LEU A 469 8.03 14.89 4.56
CA LEU A 469 8.49 15.51 3.31
C LEU A 469 10.01 15.31 3.10
N PRO A 470 10.49 15.31 1.85
CA PRO A 470 11.91 15.36 1.58
C PRO A 470 12.42 16.78 1.77
N VAL A 471 13.58 16.94 2.43
CA VAL A 471 14.26 18.23 2.59
C VAL A 471 15.45 18.34 1.63
N SER A 472 16.17 17.24 1.47
CA SER A 472 17.29 17.06 0.54
C SER A 472 17.32 15.60 0.07
N ASP A 473 18.14 15.29 -0.93
CA ASP A 473 18.24 13.96 -1.55
C ASP A 473 18.53 12.80 -0.58
N ASN A 474 19.06 13.12 0.59
CA ASN A 474 19.44 12.21 1.68
C ASN A 474 18.67 12.42 3.00
N ARG A 475 17.71 13.37 3.08
CA ARG A 475 17.04 13.72 4.36
C ARG A 475 15.52 13.86 4.27
N VAL A 476 14.83 13.23 5.23
CA VAL A 476 13.35 13.24 5.36
C VAL A 476 12.95 13.86 6.68
N LEU A 477 12.07 14.86 6.65
CA LEU A 477 11.46 15.45 7.83
C LEU A 477 10.15 14.72 8.15
N ILE A 478 9.97 14.35 9.42
CA ILE A 478 8.74 13.80 10.01
C ILE A 478 8.13 14.83 10.96
N SER A 479 6.80 15.01 10.90
CA SER A 479 6.07 15.98 11.72
C SER A 479 4.87 15.34 12.42
N GLY A 480 4.83 15.45 13.74
CA GLY A 480 3.67 15.12 14.57
C GLY A 480 3.18 13.69 14.37
N GLY A 481 1.89 13.54 14.06
CA GLY A 481 1.15 12.28 14.06
C GLY A 481 0.51 11.99 15.40
N CYS A 482 0.07 10.76 15.61
CA CYS A 482 -0.34 10.26 16.93
C CYS A 482 0.33 8.94 17.27
N SER A 483 0.45 8.70 18.57
CA SER A 483 1.04 7.52 19.20
C SER A 483 0.06 6.86 20.17
N ALA A 484 0.53 5.93 20.99
CA ALA A 484 -0.25 5.41 22.12
C ALA A 484 -0.52 6.46 23.23
N LEU A 485 0.19 7.59 23.22
CA LEU A 485 0.07 8.67 24.22
C LEU A 485 -0.84 9.84 23.80
N GLY A 486 -1.36 9.83 22.56
CA GLY A 486 -2.10 10.96 21.96
C GLY A 486 -1.40 11.52 20.72
N ALA A 487 -1.85 12.69 20.24
CA ALA A 487 -1.20 13.40 19.14
C ALA A 487 0.12 14.04 19.56
N LEU A 488 1.00 14.30 18.58
CA LEU A 488 2.37 14.74 18.76
C LEU A 488 2.61 16.08 18.07
N GLN A 489 3.53 16.89 18.61
CA GLN A 489 3.94 18.20 18.08
C GLN A 489 5.44 18.29 17.79
N ASP A 490 6.14 17.16 17.79
CA ASP A 490 7.57 17.07 17.56
C ASP A 490 7.92 16.97 16.06
N LEU A 491 9.15 17.39 15.74
CA LEU A 491 9.74 17.34 14.40
C LEU A 491 11.03 16.54 14.47
N HIS A 492 11.22 15.62 13.53
CA HIS A 492 12.40 14.76 13.47
C HIS A 492 12.91 14.67 12.05
N LEU A 493 14.19 14.99 11.85
CA LEU A 493 14.89 14.81 10.59
C LEU A 493 15.62 13.46 10.61
N PHE A 494 15.39 12.61 9.62
CA PHE A 494 16.22 11.43 9.38
C PHE A 494 17.27 11.75 8.32
N ASN A 495 18.53 11.39 8.57
CA ASN A 495 19.60 11.42 7.58
C ASN A 495 19.95 10.00 7.14
N LEU A 496 19.84 9.70 5.85
CA LEU A 496 20.08 8.38 5.28
C LEU A 496 21.58 8.01 5.28
N ASP A 497 22.47 8.99 5.17
CA ASP A 497 23.92 8.73 5.07
C ASP A 497 24.50 8.29 6.42
N THR A 498 24.00 8.86 7.52
CA THR A 498 24.41 8.54 8.91
C THR A 498 23.44 7.60 9.62
N ASN A 499 22.34 7.20 8.97
CA ASN A 499 21.23 6.42 9.54
C ASN A 499 20.77 6.91 10.93
N SER A 500 20.73 8.23 11.13
CA SER A 500 20.48 8.87 12.43
C SER A 500 19.33 9.88 12.39
N TRP A 501 18.67 10.02 13.53
CA TRP A 501 17.58 10.95 13.77
C TRP A 501 18.05 12.20 14.53
N THR A 502 17.59 13.37 14.11
CA THR A 502 17.85 14.65 14.77
C THR A 502 16.53 15.37 15.05
N SER A 503 16.25 15.69 16.31
CA SER A 503 15.10 16.51 16.70
C SER A 503 15.25 17.94 16.16
N VAL A 504 14.21 18.46 15.53
CA VAL A 504 14.16 19.81 14.94
C VAL A 504 13.20 20.70 15.73
N VAL A 505 13.44 22.02 15.76
CA VAL A 505 12.58 23.00 16.46
C VAL A 505 12.25 24.17 15.54
N CYS A 506 11.10 24.12 14.83
CA CYS A 506 10.41 25.33 14.38
C CYS A 506 9.26 25.62 15.36
N PRO A 507 9.30 26.71 16.15
CA PRO A 507 8.25 27.03 17.13
C PRO A 507 6.84 27.14 16.54
N LEU A 508 6.70 27.56 15.27
CA LEU A 508 5.40 27.63 14.58
C LEU A 508 4.82 26.23 14.32
N LEU A 509 5.65 25.30 13.85
CA LEU A 509 5.26 23.91 13.57
C LEU A 509 5.01 23.11 14.86
N CYS A 510 5.85 23.31 15.88
CA CYS A 510 5.71 22.67 17.20
C CYS A 510 4.65 23.32 18.11
N SER A 511 3.89 24.31 17.62
CA SER A 511 2.97 25.11 18.45
C SER A 511 1.74 24.35 18.98
N LYS A 512 1.34 23.25 18.32
CA LYS A 512 0.16 22.44 18.63
C LYS A 512 0.40 20.99 18.17
N PRO A 513 -0.14 19.97 18.86
CA PRO A 513 -0.07 18.59 18.37
C PRO A 513 -1.00 18.39 17.18
N ARG A 514 -0.56 17.63 16.16
CA ARG A 514 -1.33 17.38 14.94
C ARG A 514 -1.16 15.95 14.45
N ALA A 515 -2.28 15.28 14.21
CA ALA A 515 -2.38 14.04 13.47
C ALA A 515 -3.34 14.21 12.28
N GLY A 516 -3.04 13.57 11.14
CA GLY A 516 -3.86 13.64 9.93
C GLY A 516 -3.84 15.02 9.26
N HIS A 517 -2.77 15.79 9.45
CA HIS A 517 -2.46 17.02 8.71
C HIS A 517 -1.68 16.71 7.43
N SER A 518 -1.70 17.65 6.48
CA SER A 518 -0.83 17.60 5.29
C SER A 518 0.37 18.52 5.45
N LEU A 519 1.46 18.19 4.74
CA LEU A 519 2.59 19.07 4.50
C LEU A 519 2.87 19.17 2.99
N ILE A 520 3.27 20.36 2.54
CA ILE A 520 3.85 20.60 1.22
C ILE A 520 5.19 21.31 1.40
N SER A 521 6.22 20.88 0.65
CA SER A 521 7.47 21.63 0.51
C SER A 521 7.27 22.73 -0.55
N LEU A 522 7.57 23.98 -0.17
CA LEU A 522 7.55 25.13 -1.06
C LEU A 522 8.95 25.41 -1.65
N GLY A 523 9.80 24.38 -1.70
CA GLY A 523 11.19 24.48 -2.12
C GLY A 523 12.12 25.01 -1.01
N GLY A 524 13.34 25.34 -1.40
CA GLY A 524 14.38 25.83 -0.50
C GLY A 524 15.54 26.45 -1.27
N THR A 525 16.19 27.43 -0.63
CA THR A 525 17.38 28.10 -1.16
C THR A 525 18.62 27.59 -0.42
N ALA A 526 19.56 27.02 -1.17
CA ALA A 526 20.90 26.73 -0.69
C ALA A 526 21.72 28.02 -0.71
N PHE A 527 22.08 28.54 0.45
CA PHE A 527 22.98 29.69 0.53
C PHE A 527 24.43 29.21 0.37
N SER A 528 25.20 29.91 -0.47
CA SER A 528 26.65 29.75 -0.53
C SER A 528 27.33 30.81 0.34
N ASP A 529 28.54 30.54 0.85
CA ASP A 529 29.30 31.42 1.75
C ASP A 529 29.68 32.81 1.19
N ILE A 530 29.21 33.15 -0.02
CA ILE A 530 29.42 34.44 -0.68
C ILE A 530 28.49 35.52 -0.11
N ASP A 531 27.21 35.20 0.09
CA ASP A 531 26.18 36.17 0.52
C ASP A 531 26.21 36.47 2.02
N ALA A 532 26.78 35.57 2.83
CA ALA A 532 26.90 35.69 4.28
C ALA A 532 27.85 36.81 4.76
N ARG A 533 28.44 37.59 3.85
CA ARG A 533 29.40 38.66 4.19
C ARG A 533 28.77 40.01 4.55
N ASP A 534 27.50 40.22 4.24
CA ASP A 534 26.83 41.53 4.43
C ASP A 534 25.95 41.61 5.70
N GLN A 535 25.86 40.52 6.48
CA GLN A 535 25.14 40.49 7.76
C GLN A 535 26.04 39.88 8.85
N GLY A 536 26.53 40.73 9.76
CA GLY A 536 27.59 40.42 10.72
C GLY A 536 27.21 39.50 11.90
N ALA A 537 26.82 38.27 11.62
CA ALA A 537 26.55 37.23 12.62
C ALA A 537 27.68 36.20 12.70
N HIS A 538 28.40 36.15 13.83
CA HIS A 538 29.40 35.11 14.07
C HIS A 538 28.75 33.76 14.47
N HIS A 539 29.41 32.66 14.11
CA HIS A 539 29.11 31.26 14.43
C HIS A 539 27.88 30.60 13.79
N ARG A 540 28.06 30.14 12.54
CA ARG A 540 27.94 28.72 12.15
C ARG A 540 28.61 28.50 10.79
N THR A 541 29.73 27.78 10.75
CA THR A 541 30.52 27.54 9.53
C THR A 541 30.16 26.21 8.91
N GLY A 542 29.21 26.23 7.99
CA GLY A 542 28.77 25.09 7.18
C GLY A 542 27.53 25.49 6.39
N PRO A 543 27.34 24.98 5.17
CA PRO A 543 26.22 25.37 4.32
C PRO A 543 24.88 25.10 5.02
N SER A 544 23.99 26.10 5.01
CA SER A 544 22.62 25.97 5.48
C SER A 544 21.67 25.93 4.28
N THR A 545 20.84 24.89 4.25
CA THR A 545 19.71 24.84 3.31
C THR A 545 18.49 25.34 4.04
N GLN A 546 18.00 26.51 3.65
CA GLN A 546 16.70 26.98 4.10
C GLN A 546 15.63 26.24 3.30
N PHE A 547 14.68 25.59 3.97
CA PHE A 547 13.54 24.93 3.35
C PHE A 547 12.26 25.53 3.91
N THR A 548 11.26 25.70 3.05
CA THR A 548 9.98 26.31 3.43
C THR A 548 8.87 25.28 3.34
N VAL A 549 8.07 25.15 4.39
CA VAL A 549 6.97 24.18 4.46
C VAL A 549 5.64 24.88 4.69
N LEU A 550 4.61 24.39 4.02
CA LEU A 550 3.22 24.68 4.28
C LEU A 550 2.56 23.51 5.04
N VAL A 551 1.94 23.80 6.17
CA VAL A 551 1.06 22.89 6.92
C VAL A 551 -0.39 23.24 6.66
N PHE A 552 -1.27 22.23 6.60
CA PHE A 552 -2.71 22.44 6.72
C PHE A 552 -3.40 21.39 7.61
N GLY A 553 -4.33 21.86 8.44
CA GLY A 553 -5.34 21.04 9.12
C GLY A 553 -4.82 20.05 10.16
N GLY A 554 -5.51 18.91 10.27
CA GLY A 554 -5.26 17.86 11.27
C GLY A 554 -6.09 18.01 12.55
N SER A 555 -5.78 17.20 13.56
CA SER A 555 -6.43 17.21 14.89
C SER A 555 -5.45 16.86 16.02
N ASP A 556 -5.77 17.30 17.24
CA ASP A 556 -5.12 16.85 18.50
C ASP A 556 -5.51 15.43 18.94
N GLY A 557 -6.53 14.82 18.32
CA GLY A 557 -7.10 13.52 18.73
C GLY A 557 -8.09 13.59 19.90
N ASP A 558 -8.02 14.61 20.74
CA ASP A 558 -8.93 14.87 21.86
C ASP A 558 -10.24 15.58 21.42
N GLY A 559 -10.24 16.16 20.22
CA GLY A 559 -11.46 16.54 19.49
C GLY A 559 -11.40 17.93 18.88
N ILE A 560 -10.27 18.64 18.98
CA ILE A 560 -10.06 19.88 18.25
C ILE A 560 -9.52 19.52 16.86
N PHE A 561 -10.24 19.96 15.83
CA PHE A 561 -9.83 19.86 14.43
C PHE A 561 -9.40 21.25 13.96
N TYR A 562 -8.44 21.27 13.05
CA TYR A 562 -7.79 22.49 12.58
C TYR A 562 -8.07 22.78 11.10
N ASN A 563 -7.94 24.05 10.74
CA ASN A 563 -7.96 24.58 9.37
C ASN A 563 -7.06 25.83 9.24
N ASP A 564 -6.02 25.93 10.05
CA ASP A 564 -5.00 26.96 9.90
C ASP A 564 -3.96 26.53 8.84
N SER A 565 -3.71 27.41 7.87
CA SER A 565 -2.49 27.42 7.06
C SER A 565 -1.33 27.90 7.93
N ILE A 566 -0.19 27.18 7.90
CA ILE A 566 1.06 27.63 8.55
C ILE A 566 2.20 27.49 7.57
N LYS A 567 2.86 28.61 7.23
CA LYS A 567 4.11 28.62 6.48
C LYS A 567 5.26 28.80 7.48
N CYS A 568 6.17 27.83 7.57
CA CYS A 568 7.42 27.97 8.33
C CYS A 568 8.61 27.77 7.37
N ALA A 569 9.46 28.80 7.24
CA ALA A 569 10.81 28.61 6.74
C ALA A 569 11.69 28.12 7.89
N THR A 570 12.58 27.16 7.65
CA THR A 570 13.51 26.64 8.66
C THR A 570 14.83 26.34 7.99
N GLU A 571 15.93 26.57 8.71
CA GLU A 571 17.26 26.17 8.27
C GLU A 571 17.56 24.75 8.74
N ILE A 572 17.97 23.89 7.81
CA ILE A 572 18.67 22.65 8.14
C ILE A 572 20.14 22.84 7.79
N LEU A 573 21.00 22.63 8.79
CA LEU A 573 22.44 22.56 8.61
C LEU A 573 22.76 21.32 7.78
N THR A 574 23.32 21.50 6.59
CA THR A 574 23.94 20.38 5.87
C THR A 574 25.36 20.21 6.38
N GLU A 575 25.48 19.42 7.44
CA GLU A 575 26.73 18.73 7.78
C GLU A 575 27.18 17.97 6.52
N GLY A 576 28.43 18.18 6.11
CA GLY A 576 29.05 17.62 4.90
C GLY A 576 30.42 17.01 5.15
#